data_AF-X1QUX5-F1
#
_entry.id   AF-X1QUX5-F1
#
_cell.length_a   1.000
_cell.length_b   1.000
_cell.length_c   1.000
_cell.angle_alpha   90.00
_cell.angle_beta   90.00
_cell.angle_gamma   90.00
#
_symmetry.space_group_name_H-M   'P 1'
#
loop_
_entity.id
_entity.type
_entity.pdbx_description
1 polymer ?
#
loop_
_entity_poly.entity_id
_entity_poly.type
_entity_poly.pdbx_seq_one_letter_code
_entity_poly.pdbx_strand_id
1 'polypeptide(L)'
;MVKKGSKPTLNESHRVATSGDIEVSTYLEIAKEMGGEQPVAAREAISGAEPETIIIIDFGSQYSMLIARRVRECQVYCELLPYDTPWERIASLNPKGFILSGGPASVYEPGAPLAPAYIYEGHLPVLGICYGMQVIAKQLGGRVAPGAKHE
;
A
#
# COMPACT_ATOMS: atom_id res chain seq x y z
N MET A 1 -69.89 7.63 -34.39
CA MET A 1 -68.91 8.25 -33.46
C MET A 1 -67.55 7.64 -33.76
N VAL A 2 -66.64 8.41 -34.40
CA VAL A 2 -65.18 8.42 -34.20
C VAL A 2 -64.39 7.10 -34.45
N LYS A 3 -63.25 7.01 -35.15
CA LYS A 3 -62.38 7.80 -36.04
C LYS A 3 -61.26 6.80 -36.46
N LYS A 4 -60.70 6.96 -37.68
CA LYS A 4 -59.26 6.79 -38.08
C LYS A 4 -58.58 5.41 -37.81
N GLY A 5 -57.88 4.75 -38.74
CA GLY A 5 -56.96 5.25 -39.74
C GLY A 5 -55.56 5.45 -39.15
N SER A 6 -54.60 4.55 -39.45
CA SER A 6 -53.16 4.82 -39.75
C SER A 6 -52.24 3.60 -39.47
N LYS A 7 -51.53 3.14 -40.51
CA LYS A 7 -50.12 2.70 -40.40
C LYS A 7 -49.25 3.97 -40.29
N PRO A 8 -47.91 3.91 -40.09
CA PRO A 8 -47.05 3.05 -39.27
C PRO A 8 -46.26 3.91 -38.26
N THR A 9 -45.52 3.32 -37.31
CA THR A 9 -44.38 4.04 -36.69
C THR A 9 -43.20 3.11 -36.50
N LEU A 10 -42.25 3.25 -37.42
CA LEU A 10 -40.83 3.06 -37.15
C LEU A 10 -40.50 3.76 -35.82
N ASN A 11 -39.87 3.05 -34.90
CA ASN A 11 -39.07 3.70 -33.89
C ASN A 11 -37.64 3.22 -34.13
N GLU A 12 -37.02 3.83 -35.14
CA GLU A 12 -35.58 3.95 -35.21
C GLU A 12 -35.14 4.52 -33.86
N SER A 13 -34.54 3.69 -33.01
CA SER A 13 -33.59 4.23 -32.06
C SER A 13 -32.40 4.70 -32.88
N HIS A 14 -32.50 5.91 -33.42
CA HIS A 14 -31.37 6.74 -33.80
C HIS A 14 -30.59 7.06 -32.51
N ARG A 15 -29.94 6.05 -31.93
CA ARG A 15 -28.71 6.30 -31.21
C ARG A 15 -27.67 6.47 -32.30
N VAL A 16 -27.43 7.73 -32.65
CA VAL A 16 -26.19 8.11 -33.33
C VAL A 16 -25.07 7.53 -32.47
N ALA A 17 -24.38 6.51 -32.98
CA ALA A 17 -23.20 5.97 -32.32
C ALA A 17 -22.25 7.14 -32.11
N THR A 18 -21.96 7.46 -30.85
CA THR A 18 -20.99 8.50 -30.55
C THR A 18 -19.61 7.95 -30.90
N SER A 19 -18.66 8.81 -31.30
CA SER A 19 -17.31 8.41 -31.73
C SER A 19 -16.66 7.37 -30.81
N GLY A 20 -16.91 7.48 -29.50
CA GLY A 20 -16.38 6.56 -28.49
C GLY A 20 -16.90 5.13 -28.59
N ASP A 21 -18.13 4.90 -29.04
CA ASP A 21 -18.71 3.55 -29.12
C ASP A 21 -18.09 2.75 -30.29
N ILE A 22 -17.79 3.44 -31.40
CA ILE A 22 -17.11 2.86 -32.57
C ILE A 22 -15.65 2.58 -32.24
N GLU A 23 -14.98 3.51 -31.55
CA GLU A 23 -13.59 3.32 -31.12
C GLU A 23 -13.45 2.13 -30.18
N VAL A 24 -14.33 1.97 -29.19
CA VAL A 24 -14.31 0.83 -28.27
C VAL A 24 -14.61 -0.49 -28.98
N SER A 25 -15.57 -0.52 -29.91
CA SER A 25 -15.86 -1.75 -30.66
C SER A 25 -14.72 -2.15 -31.59
N THR A 26 -14.11 -1.19 -32.28
CA THR A 26 -12.94 -1.43 -33.13
C THR A 26 -11.74 -1.90 -32.32
N TYR A 27 -11.50 -1.32 -31.14
CA TYR A 27 -10.47 -1.81 -30.22
C TYR A 27 -10.72 -3.27 -29.78
N LEU A 28 -11.97 -3.62 -29.48
CA LEU A 28 -12.33 -4.98 -29.07
C LEU A 28 -12.28 -6.00 -30.22
N GLU A 29 -12.60 -5.57 -31.45
CA GLU A 29 -12.45 -6.39 -32.66
C GLU A 29 -10.98 -6.63 -33.00
N ILE A 30 -10.15 -5.58 -32.97
CA ILE A 30 -8.69 -5.71 -33.14
C ILE A 30 -8.13 -6.65 -32.06
N ALA A 31 -8.55 -6.50 -30.80
CA ALA A 31 -8.10 -7.37 -29.71
C ALA A 31 -8.56 -8.84 -29.88
N LYS A 32 -9.69 -9.09 -30.54
CA LYS A 32 -10.19 -10.45 -30.85
C LYS A 32 -9.50 -11.07 -32.07
N GLU A 33 -9.17 -10.27 -33.08
CA GLU A 33 -8.47 -10.71 -34.28
C GLU A 33 -6.96 -10.92 -34.05
N MET A 34 -6.38 -10.24 -33.07
CA MET A 34 -4.99 -10.44 -32.61
C MET A 34 -4.79 -11.71 -31.76
N GLY A 35 -5.55 -12.76 -32.04
CA GLY A 35 -5.32 -14.13 -31.56
C GLY A 35 -4.13 -14.83 -32.24
N GLY A 36 -3.09 -14.11 -32.64
CA GLY A 36 -1.92 -14.66 -33.33
C GLY A 36 -0.70 -13.75 -33.20
N GLU A 37 0.38 -14.33 -32.65
CA GLU A 37 1.75 -13.81 -32.50
C GLU A 37 1.98 -12.73 -31.44
N GLN A 38 2.24 -13.19 -30.21
CA GLN A 38 2.96 -12.41 -29.20
C GLN A 38 4.38 -12.09 -29.70
N PRO A 39 4.83 -10.81 -29.67
CA PRO A 39 6.22 -10.47 -29.91
C PRO A 39 7.08 -11.07 -28.80
N VAL A 40 8.05 -11.90 -29.17
CA VAL A 40 8.98 -12.60 -28.26
C VAL A 40 9.90 -11.63 -27.49
N ALA A 41 9.84 -10.32 -27.76
CA ALA A 41 10.69 -9.30 -27.16
C ALA A 41 10.09 -8.53 -25.97
N ALA A 42 8.80 -8.71 -25.64
CA ALA A 42 8.19 -8.13 -24.43
C ALA A 42 8.27 -9.06 -23.20
N ARG A 43 8.96 -10.20 -23.35
CA ARG A 43 9.19 -11.21 -22.31
C ARG A 43 10.59 -11.17 -21.70
N GLU A 44 11.24 -10.02 -21.71
CA GLU A 44 12.08 -9.72 -20.54
C GLU A 44 11.12 -9.36 -19.40
N ALA A 45 10.54 -10.42 -18.84
CA ALA A 45 9.77 -10.34 -17.62
C ALA A 45 10.65 -9.64 -16.58
N ILE A 46 10.19 -8.49 -16.08
CA ILE A 46 10.41 -8.15 -14.68
C ILE A 46 10.03 -9.43 -13.93
N SER A 47 11.04 -10.17 -13.48
CA SER A 47 10.86 -11.43 -12.78
C SER A 47 9.81 -11.23 -11.69
N GLY A 48 8.87 -12.16 -11.55
CA GLY A 48 7.76 -12.12 -10.59
C GLY A 48 8.20 -11.87 -9.16
N ALA A 49 8.51 -10.61 -8.85
CA ALA A 49 8.87 -10.15 -7.53
C ALA A 49 7.55 -9.90 -6.80
N GLU A 50 7.22 -10.81 -5.88
CA GLU A 50 6.27 -10.54 -4.82
C GLU A 50 6.57 -9.14 -4.26
N PRO A 51 5.59 -8.23 -4.19
CA PRO A 51 5.84 -6.83 -3.84
C PRO A 51 6.54 -6.76 -2.50
N GLU A 52 7.78 -6.28 -2.51
CA GLU A 52 8.59 -6.11 -1.32
C GLU A 52 8.10 -4.89 -0.53
N THR A 53 7.87 -5.05 0.76
CA THR A 53 7.27 -3.98 1.59
C THR A 53 8.17 -3.59 2.75
N ILE A 54 8.32 -2.29 2.99
CA ILE A 54 8.81 -1.77 4.28
C ILE A 54 7.61 -1.52 5.20
N ILE A 55 7.65 -2.08 6.41
CA ILE A 55 6.59 -1.91 7.40
C ILE A 55 6.99 -0.82 8.37
N ILE A 56 6.20 0.26 8.43
CA ILE A 56 6.40 1.34 9.38
C ILE A 56 5.42 1.10 10.54
N ILE A 57 5.98 0.88 11.72
CA ILE A 57 5.22 0.69 12.95
C ILE A 57 5.05 2.03 13.65
N ASP A 58 3.81 2.46 13.81
CA ASP A 58 3.45 3.75 14.38
C ASP A 58 3.20 3.67 15.89
N PHE A 59 4.02 4.39 16.65
CA PHE A 59 3.83 4.62 18.09
C PHE A 59 3.15 5.96 18.42
N GLY A 60 2.53 6.61 17.42
CA GLY A 60 1.83 7.88 17.56
C GLY A 60 2.69 9.11 17.25
N SER A 61 3.73 8.97 16.43
CA SER A 61 4.57 10.10 16.03
C SER A 61 3.81 11.10 15.16
N GLN A 62 3.99 12.40 15.42
CA GLN A 62 3.59 13.44 14.48
C GLN A 62 4.31 13.33 13.10
N TYR A 63 5.42 12.58 13.03
CA TYR A 63 6.24 12.43 11.83
C TYR A 63 6.01 11.11 11.08
N SER A 64 5.10 10.23 11.52
CA SER A 64 4.89 8.91 10.88
C SER A 64 4.56 9.00 9.39
N MET A 65 3.72 9.97 9.00
CA MET A 65 3.40 10.23 7.60
C MET A 65 4.58 10.78 6.80
N LEU A 66 5.49 11.54 7.43
CA LEU A 66 6.71 12.01 6.76
C LEU A 66 7.69 10.87 6.53
N ILE A 67 7.81 9.92 7.47
CA ILE A 67 8.61 8.71 7.28
C ILE A 67 8.08 7.92 6.08
N ALA A 68 6.77 7.66 6.03
CA ALA A 68 6.14 6.97 4.90
C ALA A 68 6.36 7.70 3.56
N ARG A 69 6.24 9.04 3.56
CA ARG A 69 6.54 9.85 2.38
C ARG A 69 7.98 9.69 1.92
N ARG A 70 8.96 9.73 2.84
CA ARG A 70 10.39 9.60 2.51
C ARG A 70 10.72 8.22 1.94
N VAL A 71 10.14 7.16 2.49
CA VAL A 71 10.30 5.80 1.94
C VAL A 71 9.76 5.70 0.51
N ARG A 72 8.57 6.29 0.26
CA ARG A 72 7.96 6.33 -1.08
C ARG A 72 8.74 7.19 -2.07
N GLU A 73 9.35 8.28 -1.62
CA GLU A 73 10.28 9.09 -2.43
C GLU A 73 11.53 8.31 -2.84
N CYS A 74 11.93 7.29 -2.08
CA CYS A 74 12.96 6.32 -2.46
C CYS A 74 12.46 5.22 -3.41
N GLN A 75 11.24 5.34 -3.95
CA GLN A 75 10.61 4.36 -4.85
C GLN A 75 10.39 2.98 -4.20
N VAL A 76 10.27 2.92 -2.87
CA VAL A 76 10.01 1.69 -2.11
C VAL A 76 8.56 1.70 -1.61
N TYR A 77 7.86 0.57 -1.78
CA TYR A 77 6.51 0.40 -1.23
C TYR A 77 6.55 0.23 0.29
N CYS A 78 5.60 0.87 0.99
CA CYS A 78 5.53 0.80 2.43
C CYS A 78 4.10 0.91 2.95
N GLU A 79 3.86 0.20 4.06
CA GLU A 79 2.63 0.26 4.84
C GLU A 79 2.88 0.90 6.20
N LEU A 80 1.99 1.78 6.63
CA LEU A 80 2.02 2.42 7.96
C LEU A 80 0.96 1.75 8.83
N LEU A 81 1.39 1.09 9.89
CA LEU A 81 0.56 0.22 10.72
C LEU A 81 0.73 0.57 12.21
N PRO A 82 -0.34 0.55 13.03
CA PRO A 82 -0.24 0.71 14.48
C PRO A 82 0.67 -0.31 15.15
N TYR A 83 1.25 0.03 16.30
CA TYR A 83 2.18 -0.84 17.05
C TYR A 83 1.60 -2.17 17.53
N ASP A 84 0.28 -2.28 17.67
CA ASP A 84 -0.43 -3.49 18.10
C ASP A 84 -0.87 -4.36 16.92
N THR A 85 -0.39 -4.07 15.71
CA THR A 85 -0.75 -4.84 14.51
C THR A 85 -0.23 -6.28 14.61
N PRO A 86 -1.09 -7.30 14.42
CA PRO A 86 -0.69 -8.68 14.50
C PRO A 86 0.08 -9.13 13.23
N TRP A 87 0.96 -10.13 13.38
CA TRP A 87 1.84 -10.62 12.31
C TRP A 87 1.05 -11.11 11.08
N GLU A 88 -0.12 -11.69 11.28
CA GLU A 88 -0.96 -12.26 10.21
C GLU A 88 -1.36 -11.20 9.18
N ARG A 89 -1.49 -9.94 9.60
CA ARG A 89 -1.79 -8.81 8.70
C ARG A 89 -0.56 -8.35 7.90
N ILE A 90 0.63 -8.61 8.42
CA ILE A 90 1.91 -8.18 7.84
C ILE A 90 2.52 -9.27 6.94
N ALA A 91 2.32 -10.54 7.29
CA ALA A 91 2.94 -11.67 6.60
C ALA A 91 2.64 -11.71 5.08
N SER A 92 1.40 -11.37 4.69
CA SER A 92 0.98 -11.33 3.28
C SER A 92 1.63 -10.19 2.49
N LEU A 93 2.27 -9.22 3.14
CA LEU A 93 2.91 -8.08 2.52
C LEU A 93 4.38 -8.33 2.16
N ASN A 94 4.92 -9.53 2.44
CA ASN A 94 6.32 -9.88 2.19
C ASN A 94 7.32 -8.82 2.72
N PRO A 95 7.33 -8.56 4.04
CA PRO A 95 8.12 -7.49 4.63
C PRO A 95 9.63 -7.72 4.41
N LYS A 96 10.35 -6.66 4.04
CA LYS A 96 11.82 -6.66 3.88
C LYS A 96 12.55 -5.87 4.97
N GLY A 97 11.81 -5.19 5.83
CA GLY A 97 12.36 -4.46 6.97
C GLY A 97 11.29 -3.70 7.72
N PHE A 98 11.65 -3.26 8.92
CA PHE A 98 10.79 -2.51 9.82
C PHE A 98 11.37 -1.13 10.10
N ILE A 99 10.49 -0.13 10.17
CA ILE A 99 10.81 1.18 10.72
C ILE A 99 9.92 1.39 11.95
N LEU A 100 10.52 1.56 13.12
CA LEU A 100 9.84 1.90 14.36
C LEU A 100 9.80 3.42 14.49
N SER A 101 8.60 4.01 14.41
CA SER A 101 8.43 5.46 14.44
C SER A 101 8.75 6.06 15.83
N GLY A 102 8.74 7.38 15.89
CA GLY A 102 8.73 8.10 17.17
C GLY A 102 7.39 7.95 17.91
N GLY A 103 7.27 8.59 19.05
CA GLY A 103 6.03 8.63 19.81
C GLY A 103 6.14 9.67 20.91
N PRO A 104 5.00 10.19 21.39
CA PRO A 104 4.99 11.14 22.50
C PRO A 104 5.27 10.47 23.85
N ALA A 105 5.15 9.14 23.92
CA ALA A 105 5.30 8.38 25.15
C ALA A 105 6.74 8.34 25.65
N SER A 106 6.90 8.25 26.97
CA SER A 106 8.17 7.84 27.59
C SER A 106 8.23 6.33 27.67
N VAL A 107 9.35 5.73 27.22
CA VAL A 107 9.51 4.26 27.17
C VAL A 107 9.41 3.59 28.55
N TYR A 108 9.49 4.36 29.63
CA TYR A 108 9.42 3.86 31.02
C TYR A 108 8.04 3.95 31.65
N GLU A 109 7.07 4.60 31.00
CA GLU A 109 5.72 4.67 31.54
C GLU A 109 5.06 3.29 31.58
N PRO A 110 4.29 2.96 32.64
CA PRO A 110 3.47 1.75 32.66
C PRO A 110 2.51 1.74 31.47
N GLY A 111 2.56 0.68 30.66
CA GLY A 111 1.74 0.57 29.45
C GLY A 111 2.27 1.32 28.23
N ALA A 112 3.50 1.85 28.29
CA ALA A 112 4.15 2.44 27.12
C ALA A 112 4.18 1.43 25.95
N PRO A 113 3.83 1.84 24.72
CA PRO A 113 3.81 0.98 23.54
C PRO A 113 5.15 0.28 23.30
N LEU A 114 5.15 -1.04 23.08
CA LEU A 114 6.37 -1.81 22.80
C LEU A 114 6.33 -2.37 21.38
N ALA A 115 7.50 -2.68 20.82
CA ALA A 115 7.58 -3.37 19.54
C ALA A 115 7.11 -4.83 19.71
N PRO A 116 6.25 -5.33 18.81
CA PRO A 116 5.87 -6.74 18.78
C PRO A 116 7.07 -7.68 18.64
N ALA A 117 6.99 -8.86 19.25
CA ALA A 117 8.09 -9.83 19.29
C ALA A 117 8.57 -10.27 17.90
N TYR A 118 7.65 -10.39 16.93
CA TYR A 118 7.94 -10.80 15.55
C TYR A 118 8.97 -9.89 14.86
N ILE A 119 9.13 -8.64 15.30
CA ILE A 119 10.08 -7.68 14.73
C ILE A 119 11.53 -8.15 14.98
N TYR A 120 11.78 -8.78 16.12
CA TYR A 120 13.10 -9.29 16.48
C TYR A 120 13.30 -10.74 16.03
N GLU A 121 12.23 -11.54 16.06
CA GLU A 121 12.26 -12.95 15.63
C GLU A 121 12.40 -13.10 14.10
N GLY A 122 11.92 -12.12 13.32
CA GLY A 122 11.95 -12.15 11.87
C GLY A 122 13.34 -11.98 11.24
N HIS A 123 14.37 -11.62 12.01
CA HIS A 123 15.74 -11.36 11.53
C HIS A 123 15.82 -10.37 10.35
N LEU A 124 14.82 -9.52 10.20
CA LEU A 124 14.78 -8.47 9.19
C LEU A 124 15.47 -7.20 9.71
N PRO A 125 16.00 -6.34 8.82
CA PRO A 125 16.53 -5.04 9.22
C PRO A 125 15.49 -4.20 9.97
N VAL A 126 15.90 -3.58 11.08
CA VAL A 126 15.05 -2.71 11.90
C VAL A 126 15.72 -1.34 12.08
N LEU A 127 15.02 -0.28 11.73
CA LEU A 127 15.41 1.10 12.01
C LEU A 127 14.52 1.69 13.11
N GLY A 128 15.12 2.14 14.21
CA GLY A 128 14.40 2.85 15.28
C GLY A 128 14.59 4.37 15.19
N ILE A 129 13.50 5.13 15.23
CA ILE A 129 13.52 6.60 15.22
C ILE A 129 12.98 7.12 16.55
N CYS A 130 13.79 7.91 17.27
CA CYS A 130 13.42 8.50 18.56
C CYS A 130 12.87 7.46 19.55
N TYR A 131 11.56 7.47 19.84
CA TYR A 131 10.91 6.47 20.69
C TYR A 131 11.19 5.03 20.22
N GLY A 132 11.09 4.74 18.92
CA GLY A 132 11.38 3.43 18.36
C GLY A 132 12.81 2.95 18.66
N MET A 133 13.80 3.87 18.70
CA MET A 133 15.17 3.54 19.11
C MET A 133 15.25 3.18 20.61
N GLN A 134 14.52 3.91 21.45
CA GLN A 134 14.46 3.64 22.90
C GLN A 134 13.81 2.29 23.18
N VAL A 135 12.76 1.95 22.44
CA VAL A 135 12.06 0.65 22.50
C VAL A 135 13.02 -0.50 22.19
N ILE A 136 13.78 -0.40 21.08
CA ILE A 136 14.82 -1.40 20.73
C ILE A 136 15.83 -1.54 21.85
N ALA A 137 16.39 -0.42 22.34
CA ALA A 137 17.38 -0.45 23.40
C ALA A 137 16.84 -1.13 24.67
N LYS A 138 15.62 -0.80 25.10
CA LYS A 138 15.00 -1.38 26.29
C LYS A 138 14.72 -2.87 26.12
N GLN A 139 14.10 -3.29 25.02
CA GLN A 139 13.69 -4.68 24.80
C GLN A 139 14.88 -5.62 24.58
N LEU A 140 16.01 -5.12 24.07
CA LEU A 140 17.24 -5.89 23.89
C LEU A 140 18.21 -5.80 25.09
N GLY A 141 17.73 -5.35 26.26
CA GLY A 141 18.49 -5.36 27.51
C GLY A 141 19.45 -4.17 27.72
N GLY A 142 19.41 -3.18 26.83
CA GLY A 142 20.06 -1.89 27.01
C GLY A 142 19.36 -1.00 28.04
N ARG A 143 19.97 0.15 28.32
CA ARG A 143 19.44 1.15 29.27
C ARG A 143 19.24 2.48 28.56
N VAL A 144 18.07 3.09 28.72
CA VAL A 144 17.75 4.43 28.22
C VAL A 144 17.76 5.40 29.41
N ALA A 145 18.55 6.47 29.38
CA ALA A 145 18.50 7.45 30.45
C ALA A 145 17.39 8.48 30.19
N PRO A 146 16.67 8.97 31.23
CA PRO A 146 15.73 10.08 31.07
C PRO A 146 16.49 11.35 30.63
N GLY A 147 15.93 12.06 29.67
CA GLY A 147 16.45 13.36 29.23
C GLY A 147 16.02 14.48 30.18
N ALA A 148 16.91 15.45 30.43
CA ALA A 148 16.60 16.59 31.28
C ALA A 148 15.72 17.67 30.60
N LYS A 149 15.59 17.61 29.27
CA LYS A 149 14.80 18.55 28.46
C LYS A 149 14.14 17.79 27.30
N HIS A 150 12.90 18.17 27.02
CA HIS A 150 12.18 17.83 25.80
C HIS A 150 11.97 19.14 25.03
N GLU A 151 12.38 19.20 23.77
CA GLU A 151 12.15 20.34 22.85
C GLU A 151 10.93 20.11 21.98
#